data_AF-A0A2E1XEW5-F1
#
_entry.id   AF-A0A2E1XEW5-F1
#
_cell.length_a   1.000
_cell.length_b   1.000
_cell.length_c   1.000
_cell.angle_alpha   90.00
_cell.angle_beta   90.00
_cell.angle_gamma   90.00
#
_symmetry.space_group_name_H-M   'P 1'
#
loop_
_entity.id
_entity.type
_entity.pdbx_description
1 polymer ?
#
loop_
_entity_poly.entity_id
_entity_poly.type
_entity_poly.pdbx_seq_one_letter_code
_entity_poly.pdbx_strand_id
1 'polypeptide(L)'
;MFSKKICISIAFVAVALTSANAETLQEGAEPIFVRESACAYIFEMISGPKKGSFGYSTSGVQVMRDTKEGLLKLKPPKNAKIVSITCMRSTPVPFPLDYRVILSGYDFYTTNMDKGREFKTKLSKVDGAYTLTMEKGELDENEKKIVDQLLLQFLEDEIEFIESE
;
A
#
# COMPACT_ATOMS: atom_id res chain seq x y z
N MET A 1 -48.50 27.42 -36.83
CA MET A 1 -47.80 26.15 -36.52
C MET A 1 -46.62 26.47 -35.61
N PHE A 2 -46.80 26.39 -34.29
CA PHE A 2 -45.72 26.57 -33.32
C PHE A 2 -45.31 25.19 -32.82
N SER A 3 -44.15 24.69 -33.25
CA SER A 3 -43.60 23.44 -32.74
C SER A 3 -42.64 23.70 -31.60
N LYS A 4 -42.75 22.84 -30.60
CA LYS A 4 -42.38 23.04 -29.20
C LYS A 4 -40.87 23.09 -28.96
N LYS A 5 -40.46 24.03 -28.09
CA LYS A 5 -39.18 24.01 -27.36
C LYS A 5 -39.14 22.80 -26.44
N ILE A 6 -38.09 21.99 -26.51
CA ILE A 6 -37.77 21.01 -25.47
C ILE A 6 -36.69 21.65 -24.60
N CYS A 7 -37.11 22.18 -23.45
CA CYS A 7 -36.22 22.41 -22.30
C CYS A 7 -35.90 21.04 -21.70
N ILE A 8 -34.65 20.62 -21.75
CA ILE A 8 -34.18 19.51 -20.92
C ILE A 8 -33.75 20.11 -19.58
N SER A 9 -34.62 19.95 -18.60
CA SER A 9 -34.32 20.20 -17.19
C SER A 9 -33.34 19.12 -16.73
N ILE A 10 -32.11 19.49 -16.39
CA ILE A 10 -31.22 18.63 -15.63
C ILE A 10 -31.73 18.67 -14.19
N ALA A 11 -32.32 17.56 -13.76
CA ALA A 11 -32.76 17.35 -12.39
C ALA A 11 -31.52 17.31 -11.48
N PHE A 12 -31.51 18.19 -10.47
CA PHE A 12 -30.70 18.00 -9.28
C PHE A 12 -31.14 16.68 -8.63
N VAL A 13 -30.32 15.64 -8.71
CA VAL A 13 -30.46 14.49 -7.82
C VAL A 13 -29.96 14.96 -6.46
N ALA A 14 -30.89 15.40 -5.62
CA ALA A 14 -30.65 15.50 -4.20
C ALA A 14 -30.35 14.07 -3.72
N VAL A 15 -29.07 13.78 -3.46
CA VAL A 15 -28.70 12.60 -2.69
C VAL A 15 -29.23 12.87 -1.29
N ALA A 16 -30.39 12.30 -0.99
CA ALA A 16 -30.87 12.20 0.37
C ALA A 16 -29.78 11.47 1.16
N LEU A 17 -29.19 12.16 2.14
CA LEU A 17 -28.48 11.55 3.24
C LEU A 17 -29.48 10.71 4.04
N THR A 18 -29.91 9.59 3.46
CA THR A 18 -30.39 8.49 4.27
C THR A 18 -29.16 8.00 4.99
N SER A 19 -29.17 8.11 6.31
CA SER A 19 -28.29 7.43 7.24
C SER A 19 -28.28 5.93 6.90
N ALA A 20 -27.49 5.56 5.90
CA ALA A 20 -27.07 4.21 5.68
C ALA A 20 -26.28 3.86 6.92
N ASN A 21 -26.73 2.80 7.58
CA ASN A 21 -26.11 2.25 8.76
C ASN A 21 -24.59 2.36 8.62
N ALA A 22 -23.97 2.96 9.63
CA ALA A 22 -22.63 2.55 9.99
C ALA A 22 -22.73 1.04 10.22
N GLU A 23 -22.46 0.26 9.17
CA GLU A 23 -22.17 -1.15 9.31
C GLU A 23 -20.94 -1.16 10.21
N THR A 24 -21.25 -1.43 11.47
CA THR A 24 -20.31 -1.71 12.53
C THR A 24 -19.30 -2.66 11.92
N LEU A 25 -18.04 -2.21 11.87
CA LEU A 25 -16.87 -3.01 11.53
C LEU A 25 -17.12 -4.44 12.01
N GLN A 26 -17.13 -5.39 11.08
CA GLN A 26 -17.45 -6.78 11.37
C GLN A 26 -16.40 -7.30 12.36
N GLU A 27 -16.75 -7.27 13.64
CA GLU A 27 -16.01 -7.81 14.77
C GLU A 27 -15.97 -9.33 14.59
N GLY A 28 -14.98 -9.82 13.85
CA GLY A 28 -14.91 -11.23 13.49
C GLY A 28 -13.90 -11.65 12.43
N ALA A 29 -13.20 -10.72 11.76
CA ALA A 29 -12.02 -11.12 10.99
C ALA A 29 -10.94 -11.58 11.98
N GLU A 30 -10.55 -12.86 11.92
CA GLU A 30 -9.41 -13.33 12.69
C GLU A 30 -8.19 -12.45 12.37
N PRO A 31 -7.46 -11.97 13.38
CA PRO A 31 -6.32 -11.11 13.14
C PRO A 31 -5.29 -11.85 12.29
N ILE A 32 -4.99 -11.34 11.10
CA ILE A 32 -3.92 -11.89 10.29
C ILE A 32 -2.60 -11.65 11.02
N PHE A 33 -1.99 -12.74 11.46
CA PHE A 33 -0.69 -12.69 12.09
C PHE A 33 0.40 -12.54 11.03
N VAL A 34 0.86 -11.31 10.83
CA VAL A 34 1.97 -10.99 9.93
C VAL A 34 3.29 -11.22 10.66
N ARG A 35 4.11 -12.14 10.14
CA ARG A 35 5.52 -12.27 10.51
C ARG A 35 6.38 -11.65 9.44
N GLU A 36 7.35 -10.85 9.87
CA GLU A 36 8.43 -10.31 9.04
C GLU A 36 9.74 -11.02 9.36
N SER A 37 10.50 -11.33 8.30
CA SER A 37 11.86 -11.84 8.41
C SER A 37 12.84 -10.88 7.73
N ALA A 38 13.70 -11.39 6.87
CA ALA A 38 14.68 -10.58 6.16
C ALA A 38 13.99 -9.54 5.28
N CYS A 39 14.38 -8.29 5.47
CA CYS A 39 14.09 -7.20 4.54
C CYS A 39 15.39 -6.71 3.90
N ALA A 40 15.26 -6.21 2.69
CA ALA A 40 16.33 -5.55 1.96
C ALA A 40 15.75 -4.33 1.24
N TYR A 41 16.59 -3.31 1.02
CA TYR A 41 16.24 -2.26 0.06
C TYR A 41 16.95 -2.51 -1.26
N ILE A 42 16.26 -2.16 -2.35
CA ILE A 42 16.80 -2.11 -3.70
C ILE A 42 17.13 -0.66 -4.00
N PHE A 43 18.30 -0.43 -4.56
CA PHE A 43 18.76 0.91 -4.94
C PHE A 43 19.22 0.93 -6.39
N GLU A 44 19.03 2.08 -7.03
CA GLU A 44 19.54 2.37 -8.37
C GLU A 44 20.72 3.34 -8.25
N MET A 45 21.82 3.03 -8.92
CA MET A 45 22.97 3.93 -9.03
C MET A 45 22.62 5.12 -9.91
N ILE A 46 22.64 6.34 -9.37
CA ILE A 46 22.24 7.56 -10.10
C ILE A 46 23.41 8.28 -10.78
N SER A 47 24.66 7.98 -10.39
CA SER A 47 25.86 8.55 -11.00
C SER A 47 27.06 7.61 -10.95
N GLY A 48 28.10 7.92 -11.74
CA GLY A 48 29.33 7.13 -11.85
C GLY A 48 29.27 6.02 -12.92
N PRO A 49 30.31 5.15 -12.99
CA PRO A 49 30.46 4.14 -14.05
C PRO A 49 29.35 3.09 -14.09
N LYS A 50 28.62 2.92 -12.98
CA LYS A 50 27.52 1.97 -12.82
C LYS A 50 26.14 2.62 -12.87
N LYS A 51 26.02 3.86 -13.36
CA LYS A 51 24.74 4.57 -13.46
C LYS A 51 23.67 3.71 -14.16
N GLY A 52 22.46 3.67 -13.59
CA GLY A 52 21.32 2.87 -14.07
C GLY A 52 21.34 1.40 -13.64
N SER A 53 22.41 0.93 -12.98
CA SER A 53 22.42 -0.42 -12.41
C SER A 53 21.70 -0.47 -11.07
N PHE A 54 21.13 -1.64 -10.78
CA PHE A 54 20.46 -1.93 -9.53
C PHE A 54 21.36 -2.76 -8.61
N GLY A 55 21.22 -2.51 -7.31
CA GLY A 55 21.81 -3.33 -6.24
C GLY A 55 20.79 -3.55 -5.13
N TYR A 56 21.11 -4.47 -4.21
CA TYR A 56 20.30 -4.71 -3.01
C TYR A 56 21.18 -4.69 -1.76
N SER A 57 20.59 -4.32 -0.63
CA SER A 57 21.25 -4.34 0.68
C SER A 57 20.31 -4.86 1.75
N THR A 58 20.80 -5.82 2.55
CA THR A 58 20.07 -6.37 3.71
C THR A 58 20.33 -5.61 5.00
N SER A 59 21.19 -4.57 4.97
CA SER A 59 21.49 -3.78 6.16
C SER A 59 20.44 -2.71 6.40
N GLY A 60 19.91 -2.66 7.63
CA GLY A 60 19.20 -1.48 8.14
C GLY A 60 17.74 -1.33 7.72
N VAL A 61 17.02 -2.42 7.47
CA VAL A 61 15.56 -2.38 7.26
C VAL A 61 14.87 -3.49 8.04
N GLN A 62 13.95 -3.11 8.92
CA GLN A 62 12.90 -3.96 9.49
C GLN A 62 11.63 -3.12 9.45
N VAL A 63 10.80 -3.26 8.41
CA VAL A 63 9.68 -2.36 8.16
C VAL A 63 8.75 -2.31 9.36
N MET A 64 8.31 -3.46 9.89
CA MET A 64 7.34 -3.48 11.00
C MET A 64 7.89 -2.82 12.28
N ARG A 65 9.21 -2.83 12.47
CA ARG A 65 9.87 -2.24 13.65
C ARG A 65 10.18 -0.76 13.45
N ASP A 66 10.73 -0.41 12.28
CA ASP A 66 11.38 0.87 12.05
C ASP A 66 10.38 1.97 11.59
N THR A 67 9.15 1.62 11.17
CA THR A 67 8.11 2.59 10.71
C THR A 67 7.00 2.85 11.73
N LYS A 68 7.09 2.25 12.92
CA LYS A 68 6.05 2.38 13.95
C LYS A 68 5.81 3.84 14.35
N GLU A 69 6.87 4.64 14.39
CA GLU A 69 6.87 6.03 14.86
C GLU A 69 6.74 7.08 13.75
N GLY A 70 6.60 6.67 12.48
CA GLY A 70 6.45 7.60 11.36
C GLY A 70 7.01 7.05 10.05
N LEU A 71 7.49 7.97 9.20
CA LEU A 71 8.08 7.60 7.91
C LEU A 71 9.43 6.89 8.05
N LEU A 72 9.66 5.92 7.17
CA LEU A 72 10.91 5.18 7.08
C LEU A 72 12.00 6.05 6.46
N LYS A 73 13.05 6.35 7.24
CA LYS A 73 14.19 7.16 6.78
C LYS A 73 15.42 6.27 6.58
N LEU A 74 15.65 5.86 5.33
CA LEU A 74 16.82 5.07 4.95
C LEU A 74 17.92 5.94 4.35
N LYS A 75 19.17 5.62 4.67
CA LYS A 75 20.33 6.28 4.06
C LYS A 75 20.77 5.49 2.82
N PRO A 76 20.65 6.05 1.61
CA PRO A 76 21.11 5.37 0.41
C PRO A 76 22.64 5.25 0.40
N PRO A 77 23.20 4.24 -0.29
CA PRO A 77 24.61 4.23 -0.64
C PRO A 77 25.02 5.50 -1.38
N LYS A 78 26.33 5.83 -1.33
CA LYS A 78 26.86 6.98 -2.06
C LYS A 78 26.53 6.85 -3.55
N ASN A 79 26.04 7.92 -4.15
CA ASN A 79 25.67 7.99 -5.57
C ASN A 79 24.53 7.02 -5.98
N ALA A 80 23.65 6.67 -5.04
CA ALA A 80 22.48 5.85 -5.30
C ALA A 80 21.19 6.51 -4.77
N LYS A 81 20.05 6.07 -5.29
CA LYS A 81 18.72 6.31 -4.71
C LYS A 81 18.09 4.97 -4.33
N ILE A 82 17.44 4.88 -3.19
CA ILE A 82 16.64 3.71 -2.84
C ILE A 82 15.33 3.81 -3.64
N VAL A 83 14.94 2.72 -4.29
CA VAL A 83 13.74 2.67 -5.15
C VAL A 83 12.64 1.81 -4.57
N SER A 84 12.99 0.77 -3.82
CA SER A 84 12.02 -0.11 -3.21
C SER A 84 12.58 -0.84 -2.00
N ILE A 85 11.68 -1.40 -1.22
CA ILE A 85 11.99 -2.32 -0.12
C ILE A 85 11.34 -3.66 -0.45
N THR A 86 12.03 -4.74 -0.15
CA THR A 86 11.50 -6.09 -0.24
C THR A 86 11.63 -6.79 1.10
N CYS A 87 10.57 -7.47 1.54
CA CYS A 87 10.57 -8.25 2.78
C CYS A 87 10.04 -9.65 2.53
N MET A 88 10.53 -10.62 3.32
CA MET A 88 9.91 -11.92 3.45
C MET A 88 8.79 -11.87 4.50
N ARG A 89 7.58 -12.27 4.14
CA ARG A 89 6.38 -12.23 5.00
C ARG A 89 5.64 -13.57 5.04
N SER A 90 4.87 -13.80 6.11
CA SER A 90 4.02 -15.01 6.25
C SER A 90 2.75 -14.99 5.41
N THR A 91 2.32 -13.81 4.95
CA THR A 91 1.05 -13.60 4.24
C THR A 91 1.22 -12.59 3.10
N PRO A 92 0.45 -12.70 2.00
CA PRO A 92 0.41 -11.67 0.95
C PRO A 92 -0.36 -10.41 1.36
N VAL A 93 -1.10 -10.43 2.47
CA VAL A 93 -1.87 -9.28 2.97
C VAL A 93 -0.91 -8.23 3.55
N PRO A 94 -1.00 -6.96 3.14
CA PRO A 94 -0.21 -5.87 3.71
C PRO A 94 -0.50 -5.69 5.19
N PHE A 95 0.52 -5.31 5.95
CA PHE A 95 0.37 -4.79 7.30
C PHE A 95 0.10 -3.27 7.24
N PRO A 96 -0.63 -2.64 8.18
CA PRO A 96 -0.88 -1.19 8.15
C PRO A 96 0.36 -0.33 7.92
N LEU A 97 1.49 -0.71 8.52
CA LEU A 97 2.74 0.02 8.38
C LEU A 97 3.39 -0.09 6.98
N ASP A 98 2.96 -1.04 6.16
CA ASP A 98 3.46 -1.21 4.79
C ASP A 98 3.00 -0.05 3.89
N TYR A 99 1.84 0.55 4.15
CA TYR A 99 1.39 1.77 3.44
C TYR A 99 2.25 2.99 3.80
N ARG A 100 2.80 3.05 5.02
CA ARG A 100 3.77 4.10 5.41
C ARG A 100 5.10 3.98 4.67
N VAL A 101 5.47 2.78 4.20
CA VAL A 101 6.63 2.62 3.31
C VAL A 101 6.41 3.36 1.99
N ILE A 102 5.18 3.30 1.48
CA ILE A 102 4.79 4.02 0.26
C ILE A 102 4.82 5.53 0.49
N LEU A 103 4.28 6.01 1.62
CA LEU A 103 4.40 7.43 2.01
C LEU A 103 5.85 7.90 2.15
N SER A 104 6.74 6.98 2.55
CA SER A 104 8.18 7.25 2.66
C SER A 104 8.89 7.34 1.30
N GLY A 105 8.15 7.11 0.20
CA GLY A 105 8.65 7.24 -1.17
C GLY A 105 9.24 5.96 -1.76
N TYR A 106 8.94 4.79 -1.20
CA TYR A 106 9.46 3.50 -1.67
C TYR A 106 8.33 2.57 -2.10
N ASP A 107 8.49 1.89 -3.25
CA ASP A 107 7.65 0.72 -3.56
C ASP A 107 7.94 -0.39 -2.53
N PHE A 108 6.93 -1.18 -2.17
CA PHE A 108 7.08 -2.24 -1.19
C PHE A 108 6.74 -3.61 -1.79
N TYR A 109 7.70 -4.52 -1.78
CA TYR A 109 7.55 -5.88 -2.30
C TYR A 109 7.52 -6.87 -1.15
N THR A 110 6.61 -7.83 -1.21
CA THR A 110 6.65 -8.97 -0.28
C THR A 110 6.86 -10.27 -1.03
N THR A 111 7.61 -11.16 -0.42
CA THR A 111 7.78 -12.53 -0.90
C THR A 111 7.44 -13.49 0.23
N ASN A 112 6.99 -14.67 -0.16
CA ASN A 112 6.70 -15.74 0.78
C ASN A 112 7.92 -16.07 1.67
N MET A 113 7.67 -16.14 2.98
CA MET A 113 8.63 -16.65 3.98
C MET A 113 8.52 -18.17 4.17
N ASP A 114 7.31 -18.73 4.02
CA ASP A 114 6.98 -20.10 4.41
C ASP A 114 6.57 -20.96 3.19
N LYS A 115 7.23 -22.09 2.92
CA LYS A 115 6.96 -22.93 1.72
C LYS A 115 5.52 -23.47 1.55
N GLY A 116 4.60 -23.21 2.47
CA GLY A 116 3.21 -23.67 2.44
C GLY A 116 2.33 -23.01 1.38
N ARG A 117 2.65 -21.78 0.95
CA ARG A 117 1.93 -21.06 -0.11
C ARG A 117 2.85 -20.05 -0.79
N GLU A 118 3.05 -20.21 -2.09
CA GLU A 118 3.87 -19.25 -2.84
C GLU A 118 3.08 -17.97 -3.12
N PHE A 119 3.70 -16.83 -2.82
CA PHE A 119 3.19 -15.53 -3.24
C PHE A 119 4.33 -14.53 -3.43
N LYS A 120 4.05 -13.52 -4.26
CA LYS A 120 4.85 -12.31 -4.39
C LYS A 120 3.91 -11.14 -4.63
N THR A 121 4.07 -10.08 -3.84
CA THR A 121 3.24 -8.88 -3.97
C THR A 121 4.08 -7.64 -4.20
N LYS A 122 3.45 -6.64 -4.81
CA LYS A 122 3.94 -5.27 -4.93
C LYS A 122 2.85 -4.33 -4.43
N LEU A 123 3.16 -3.54 -3.42
CA LEU A 123 2.38 -2.39 -2.98
C LEU A 123 3.05 -1.11 -3.50
N SER A 124 2.28 -0.23 -4.12
CA SER A 124 2.77 1.03 -4.71
C SER A 124 1.65 2.09 -4.77
N LYS A 125 2.00 3.36 -4.98
CA LYS A 125 1.04 4.44 -5.29
C LYS A 125 1.15 4.79 -6.76
N VAL A 126 0.11 4.50 -7.54
CA VAL A 126 0.04 4.75 -8.99
C VAL A 126 -1.09 5.72 -9.24
N ASP A 127 -0.80 6.85 -9.89
CA ASP A 127 -1.79 7.91 -10.19
C ASP A 127 -2.59 8.37 -8.96
N GLY A 128 -1.93 8.41 -7.80
CA GLY A 128 -2.53 8.80 -6.51
C GLY A 128 -3.24 7.67 -5.76
N ALA A 129 -3.45 6.50 -6.38
CA ALA A 129 -4.13 5.36 -5.77
C ALA A 129 -3.14 4.31 -5.24
N TYR A 130 -3.37 3.82 -4.02
CA TYR A 130 -2.62 2.68 -3.48
C TYR A 130 -3.09 1.40 -4.16
N THR A 131 -2.15 0.67 -4.73
CA THR A 131 -2.41 -0.55 -5.49
C THR A 131 -1.57 -1.69 -4.93
N LEU A 132 -2.24 -2.76 -4.49
CA LEU A 132 -1.62 -4.05 -4.21
C LEU A 132 -1.72 -4.94 -5.46
N THR A 133 -0.59 -5.31 -6.02
CA THR A 133 -0.50 -6.24 -7.17
C THR A 133 0.03 -7.59 -6.70
N MET A 134 -0.65 -8.66 -7.09
CA MET A 134 -0.14 -10.03 -6.97
C MET A 134 0.73 -10.34 -8.18
N GLU A 135 2.05 -10.35 -8.02
CA GLU A 135 2.98 -10.78 -9.08
C GLU A 135 3.07 -12.31 -9.18
N LYS A 136 2.77 -13.01 -8.08
CA LYS A 136 2.67 -14.46 -8.02
C LYS A 136 1.64 -14.86 -6.96
N GLY A 137 0.87 -15.90 -7.25
CA GLY A 137 -0.22 -16.36 -6.39
C GLY A 137 -1.46 -15.48 -6.53
N GLU A 138 -2.43 -15.70 -5.66
CA GLU A 138 -3.68 -14.95 -5.60
C GLU A 138 -4.05 -14.69 -4.16
N LEU A 139 -4.93 -13.71 -3.90
CA LEU A 139 -5.59 -13.54 -2.61
C LEU A 139 -6.89 -14.35 -2.60
N ASP A 140 -7.20 -14.98 -1.48
CA ASP A 140 -8.55 -15.55 -1.28
C ASP A 140 -9.56 -14.44 -0.94
N GLU A 141 -10.86 -14.78 -0.93
CA GLU A 141 -11.93 -13.81 -0.70
C GLU A 141 -11.89 -13.17 0.70
N ASN A 142 -11.33 -13.86 1.70
CA ASN A 142 -11.19 -13.29 3.03
C ASN A 142 -10.01 -12.31 3.08
N GLU A 143 -8.87 -12.70 2.48
CA GLU A 143 -7.70 -11.84 2.36
C GLU A 143 -8.01 -10.56 1.58
N LYS A 144 -8.79 -10.63 0.49
CA LYS A 144 -9.23 -9.44 -0.27
C LYS A 144 -9.99 -8.46 0.61
N LYS A 145 -10.98 -8.96 1.38
CA LYS A 145 -11.75 -8.12 2.31
C LYS A 145 -10.87 -7.44 3.35
N ILE A 146 -9.88 -8.17 3.88
CA ILE A 146 -8.95 -7.62 4.87
C ILE A 146 -8.05 -6.57 4.24
N VAL A 147 -7.54 -6.80 3.03
CA VAL A 147 -6.78 -5.78 2.28
C VAL A 147 -7.59 -4.50 2.10
N ASP A 148 -8.86 -4.63 1.68
CA ASP A 148 -9.74 -3.48 1.46
C ASP A 148 -10.00 -2.71 2.77
N GLN A 149 -10.26 -3.42 3.86
CA GLN A 149 -10.45 -2.82 5.18
C GLN A 149 -9.21 -2.08 5.67
N LEU A 150 -8.03 -2.68 5.54
CA LEU A 150 -6.77 -2.07 5.95
C LEU A 150 -6.42 -0.84 5.11
N LEU A 151 -6.72 -0.88 3.81
CA LEU A 151 -6.53 0.27 2.94
C LEU A 151 -7.47 1.42 3.35
N LEU A 152 -8.75 1.14 3.59
CA LEU A 152 -9.71 2.17 4.00
C LEU A 152 -9.29 2.82 5.32
N GLN A 153 -8.94 2.01 6.32
CA GLN A 153 -8.43 2.53 7.58
C GLN A 153 -7.19 3.39 7.39
N PHE A 154 -6.24 2.94 6.57
CA PHE A 154 -5.04 3.73 6.29
C PHE A 154 -5.35 5.06 5.58
N LEU A 155 -6.32 5.09 4.66
CA LEU A 155 -6.70 6.32 3.96
C LEU A 155 -7.34 7.35 4.90
N GLU A 156 -8.08 6.89 5.91
CA GLU A 156 -8.59 7.75 6.99
C GLU A 156 -7.44 8.32 7.81
N ASP A 157 -6.47 7.47 8.21
CA ASP A 157 -5.29 7.87 8.97
C ASP A 157 -4.31 8.76 8.16
N GLU A 158 -4.22 8.59 6.84
CA GLU A 158 -3.28 9.34 5.97
C GLU A 158 -3.58 10.84 5.99
N ILE A 159 -4.86 11.21 6.03
CA ILE A 159 -5.29 12.62 6.07
C ILE A 159 -4.78 13.25 7.38
N GLU A 160 -4.97 12.58 8.51
CA GLU A 160 -4.47 13.06 9.81
C GLU A 160 -2.95 13.12 9.85
N PHE A 161 -2.28 12.16 9.22
CA PHE A 161 -0.81 12.12 9.13
C PHE A 161 -0.25 13.29 8.30
N ILE A 162 -0.84 13.57 7.14
CA ILE A 162 -0.41 14.68 6.27
C ILE A 162 -0.69 16.04 6.92
N GLU A 163 -1.79 16.19 7.65
CA GLU A 163 -2.17 17.46 8.30
C GLU A 163 -1.36 17.77 9.57
N SER A 164 -0.61 16.80 10.11
CA SER A 164 0.18 16.94 11.34
C SER A 164 1.69 17.16 11.12
N GLU A 165 2.18 17.09 9.88
CA GLU A 165 3.54 17.53 9.49
C GLU A 165 3.57 18.99 9.01
#